data_AF-A0AAI9T661-F1
#
_entry.id   AF-A0AAI9T661-F1
#
_cell.length_a   1.000
_cell.length_b   1.000
_cell.length_c   1.000
_cell.angle_alpha   90.00
_cell.angle_beta   90.00
_cell.angle_gamma   90.00
#
_symmetry.space_group_name_H-M   'P 1'
#
loop_
_entity.id
_entity.type
_entity.pdbx_description
1 polymer ?
#
loop_
_entity_poly.entity_id
_entity_poly.type
_entity_poly.pdbx_seq_one_letter_code
_entity_poly.pdbx_strand_id
1 'polypeptide(L)'
;MQVTLFALPVYWMTGFKATGEAFVTYWITTISVTVCMTALFRAIGADFSSFDAASKVSGFLMSAPSMHPWLAWIFWINLLAYGYEAILRNEFLGQLVPCVNNNLVPNGPGYHYSEFQACTGIRGAPVGAFVITGDQYLQGLSYNHAHVWRNFGIVWAWWVLFVILTVYISTREVWCRFRHSANCGGKKRRGDVDKNPVRTDQDL
;
A
#
# COMPACT_ATOMS: atom_id res chain seq x y z
N MET A 1 13.90 1.22 -12.10
CA MET A 1 14.58 2.48 -12.44
C MET A 1 13.88 3.68 -11.81
N GLN A 2 12.63 4.01 -12.17
CA GLN A 2 11.94 5.19 -11.63
C GLN A 2 11.81 5.22 -10.10
N VAL A 3 11.45 4.08 -9.48
CA VAL A 3 11.27 3.98 -8.02
C VAL A 3 12.57 4.28 -7.26
N THR A 4 13.69 3.77 -7.74
CA THR A 4 15.00 3.95 -7.11
C THR A 4 15.45 5.41 -7.13
N LEU A 5 15.18 6.11 -8.24
CA LEU A 5 15.51 7.54 -8.39
C LEU A 5 14.67 8.43 -7.45
N PHE A 6 13.46 8.00 -7.10
CA PHE A 6 12.63 8.71 -6.14
C PHE A 6 12.96 8.36 -4.69
N ALA A 7 13.12 7.07 -4.39
CA ALA A 7 13.33 6.58 -3.03
C ALA A 7 14.68 7.02 -2.44
N LEU A 8 15.73 7.11 -3.27
CA LEU A 8 17.08 7.40 -2.81
C LEU A 8 17.23 8.84 -2.27
N PRO A 9 16.84 9.92 -2.99
CA PRO A 9 16.85 11.27 -2.43
C PRO A 9 15.91 11.42 -1.22
N VAL A 10 14.73 10.80 -1.25
CA VAL A 10 13.76 10.90 -0.15
C VAL A 10 14.35 10.34 1.14
N TYR A 11 15.02 9.18 1.08
CA TYR A 11 15.66 8.56 2.25
C TYR A 11 16.66 9.49 2.95
N TRP A 12 17.50 10.17 2.16
CA TRP A 12 18.52 11.09 2.67
C TRP A 12 17.93 12.44 3.11
N MET A 13 16.89 12.94 2.42
CA MET A 13 16.22 14.19 2.81
C MET A 13 15.43 14.06 4.11
N THR A 14 14.82 12.91 4.37
CA THR A 14 14.10 12.66 5.63
C THR A 14 15.02 12.38 6.81
N GLY A 15 16.31 12.14 6.57
CA GLY A 15 17.28 11.86 7.63
C GLY A 15 17.03 10.52 8.32
N PHE A 16 16.68 9.48 7.57
CA PHE A 16 16.55 8.12 8.10
C PHE A 16 17.90 7.54 8.55
N LYS A 17 17.87 6.40 9.25
CA LYS A 17 19.08 5.77 9.81
C LYS A 17 20.16 5.57 8.76
N ALA A 18 21.32 6.20 8.94
CA ALA A 18 22.47 6.03 8.04
C ALA A 18 23.19 4.67 8.22
N THR A 19 22.44 3.56 8.17
CA THR A 19 22.97 2.19 8.22
C THR A 19 22.61 1.48 6.92
N GLY A 20 23.54 0.69 6.37
CA GLY A 20 23.33 0.01 5.10
C GLY A 20 22.16 -0.97 5.13
N GLU A 21 21.95 -1.66 6.26
CA GLU A 21 20.86 -2.61 6.44
C GLU A 21 19.48 -1.92 6.45
N ALA A 22 19.35 -0.79 7.17
CA ALA A 22 18.10 -0.05 7.20
C ALA A 22 17.72 0.49 5.81
N PHE A 23 18.71 0.99 5.06
CA PHE A 23 18.49 1.48 3.70
C PHE A 23 18.02 0.37 2.76
N VAL A 24 18.66 -0.82 2.81
CA VAL A 24 18.30 -1.95 1.94
C VAL A 24 16.87 -2.43 2.26
N THR A 25 16.50 -2.51 3.54
CA THR A 25 15.14 -2.90 3.95
C THR A 25 14.08 -1.90 3.45
N TYR A 26 14.34 -0.60 3.61
CA TYR A 26 13.50 0.46 3.06
C TYR A 26 13.36 0.34 1.53
N TRP A 27 14.47 0.16 0.83
CA TRP A 27 14.53 0.11 -0.63
C TRP A 27 13.77 -1.10 -1.19
N ILE A 28 14.00 -2.29 -0.65
CA ILE A 28 13.34 -3.53 -1.08
C ILE A 28 11.83 -3.48 -0.79
N THR A 29 11.44 -2.98 0.38
CA THR A 29 10.02 -2.83 0.75
C THR A 29 9.30 -1.87 -0.20
N THR A 30 9.92 -0.72 -0.50
CA THR A 30 9.36 0.29 -1.41
C THR A 30 9.20 -0.24 -2.84
N ILE A 31 10.19 -0.98 -3.34
CA ILE A 31 10.10 -1.65 -4.65
C ILE A 31 8.94 -2.65 -4.65
N SER A 32 8.84 -3.48 -3.62
CA SER A 32 7.84 -4.56 -3.53
C SER A 32 6.41 -4.02 -3.52
N VAL A 33 6.13 -2.97 -2.74
CA VAL A 33 4.81 -2.30 -2.75
C VAL A 33 4.51 -1.70 -4.12
N THR A 34 5.51 -1.08 -4.75
CA THR A 34 5.31 -0.42 -6.06
C THR A 34 5.01 -1.42 -7.17
N VAL A 35 5.74 -2.54 -7.24
CA VAL A 35 5.48 -3.57 -8.27
C VAL A 35 4.11 -4.23 -8.07
N CYS A 36 3.66 -4.36 -6.82
CA CYS A 36 2.37 -4.94 -6.49
C CYS A 36 1.19 -4.01 -6.75
N MET A 37 1.33 -2.72 -6.43
CA MET A 37 0.36 -1.72 -6.89
C MET A 37 0.28 -1.63 -8.40
N THR A 38 1.42 -1.72 -9.10
CA THR A 38 1.45 -1.73 -10.57
C THR A 38 0.73 -2.96 -11.14
N ALA A 39 0.93 -4.14 -10.54
CA ALA A 39 0.24 -5.36 -10.95
C ALA A 39 -1.27 -5.27 -10.69
N LEU A 40 -1.69 -4.72 -9.55
CA LEU A 40 -3.10 -4.49 -9.20
C LEU A 40 -3.78 -3.54 -10.20
N PHE A 41 -3.15 -2.41 -10.55
CA PHE A 41 -3.73 -1.50 -11.54
C PHE A 41 -3.84 -2.12 -12.94
N ARG A 42 -2.87 -2.97 -13.32
CA ARG A 42 -2.94 -3.73 -14.58
C ARG A 42 -4.07 -4.76 -14.58
N ALA A 43 -4.23 -5.49 -13.48
CA ALA A 43 -5.33 -6.45 -13.32
C ALA A 43 -6.70 -5.77 -13.42
N ILE A 44 -6.89 -4.65 -12.72
CA ILE A 44 -8.14 -3.87 -12.77
C ILE A 44 -8.37 -3.31 -14.18
N GLY A 45 -7.33 -2.76 -14.83
CA GLY A 45 -7.46 -2.26 -16.20
C GLY A 45 -7.81 -3.33 -17.24
N ALA A 46 -7.43 -4.59 -16.99
CA ALA A 46 -7.77 -5.72 -17.85
C ALA A 46 -9.19 -6.25 -17.62
N ASP A 47 -9.72 -6.14 -16.39
CA ASP A 47 -11.04 -6.68 -16.02
C ASP A 47 -12.20 -5.69 -16.27
N PHE A 48 -11.94 -4.37 -16.17
CA PHE A 48 -12.99 -3.35 -16.32
C PHE A 48 -12.98 -2.66 -17.68
N SER A 49 -14.15 -2.56 -18.32
CA SER A 49 -14.36 -1.81 -19.56
C SER A 49 -14.55 -0.29 -19.35
N SER A 50 -14.69 0.18 -18.10
CA SER A 50 -15.02 1.57 -17.75
C SER A 50 -14.18 2.04 -16.55
N PHE A 51 -13.43 3.14 -16.73
CA PHE A 51 -12.51 3.73 -15.76
C PHE A 51 -13.21 4.24 -14.47
N ASP A 52 -14.47 4.64 -14.58
CA ASP A 52 -15.25 5.21 -13.47
C ASP A 52 -15.66 4.17 -12.41
N ALA A 53 -15.90 2.92 -12.82
CA ALA A 53 -16.21 1.81 -11.91
C ALA A 53 -14.94 1.35 -11.14
N ALA A 54 -13.80 1.30 -11.84
CA ALA A 54 -12.51 0.96 -11.24
C ALA A 54 -12.08 1.98 -10.17
N SER A 55 -12.32 3.28 -10.42
CA SER A 55 -11.95 4.38 -9.53
C SER A 55 -12.78 4.42 -8.24
N LYS A 56 -14.06 4.02 -8.32
CA LYS A 56 -14.95 3.89 -7.15
C LYS A 56 -14.53 2.75 -6.23
N VAL A 57 -14.09 1.62 -6.79
CA VAL A 57 -13.63 0.46 -6.02
C VAL A 57 -12.27 0.74 -5.37
N SER A 58 -11.33 1.34 -6.09
CA SER A 58 -10.00 1.65 -5.53
C SER A 58 -10.05 2.72 -4.44
N GLY A 59 -10.90 3.75 -4.60
CA GLY A 59 -11.08 4.79 -3.58
C GLY A 59 -11.73 4.28 -2.29
N PHE A 60 -12.56 3.24 -2.37
CA PHE A 60 -13.19 2.63 -1.18
C PHE A 60 -12.17 1.84 -0.34
N LEU A 61 -11.12 1.28 -0.94
CA LEU A 61 -10.06 0.54 -0.21
C LEU A 61 -9.25 1.42 0.76
N MET A 62 -9.34 2.76 0.66
CA MET A 62 -8.48 3.72 1.37
C MET A 62 -9.16 4.47 2.54
N SER A 63 -10.48 4.38 2.72
CA SER A 63 -11.19 5.10 3.79
C SER A 63 -11.39 4.23 5.03
N ALA A 64 -10.70 4.54 6.14
CA ALA A 64 -10.55 3.63 7.28
C ALA A 64 -11.48 3.84 8.51
N PRO A 65 -12.09 5.00 8.84
CA PRO A 65 -12.50 5.14 10.25
C PRO A 65 -13.89 4.60 10.61
N SER A 66 -14.74 4.17 9.66
CA SER A 66 -16.13 3.77 9.97
C SER A 66 -16.68 2.67 9.05
N MET A 67 -15.87 1.66 8.71
CA MET A 67 -16.37 0.55 7.87
C MET A 67 -17.00 -0.57 8.69
N HIS A 68 -18.13 -1.07 8.19
CA HIS A 68 -18.89 -2.19 8.74
C HIS A 68 -17.96 -3.43 8.93
N PRO A 69 -18.13 -4.26 9.99
CA PRO A 69 -17.19 -5.33 10.34
C PRO A 69 -16.91 -6.35 9.23
N TRP A 70 -17.87 -6.56 8.31
CA TRP A 70 -17.71 -7.45 7.17
C TRP A 70 -16.78 -6.92 6.06
N LEU A 71 -16.41 -5.63 6.07
CA LEU A 71 -15.40 -5.04 5.19
C LEU A 71 -14.00 -5.06 5.83
N ALA A 72 -13.85 -5.56 7.06
CA ALA A 72 -12.56 -5.58 7.76
C ALA A 72 -11.51 -6.41 7.02
N TRP A 73 -11.89 -7.41 6.20
CA TRP A 73 -10.95 -8.21 5.41
C TRP A 73 -10.22 -7.39 4.33
N ILE A 74 -10.82 -6.31 3.83
CA ILE A 74 -10.19 -5.40 2.84
C ILE A 74 -8.98 -4.68 3.45
N PHE A 75 -9.01 -4.37 4.76
CA PHE A 75 -7.87 -3.80 5.46
C PHE A 75 -6.63 -4.70 5.36
N TRP A 76 -6.83 -6.03 5.34
CA TRP A 76 -5.77 -7.02 5.16
C TRP A 76 -5.24 -7.13 3.73
N ILE A 77 -5.85 -6.43 2.77
CA ILE A 77 -5.37 -6.30 1.38
C ILE A 77 -4.71 -4.93 1.17
N ASN A 78 -4.68 -4.04 2.16
CA ASN A 78 -4.03 -2.76 2.01
C ASN A 78 -2.49 -2.91 2.03
N LEU A 79 -1.89 -3.09 0.86
CA LEU A 79 -0.45 -3.20 0.69
C LEU A 79 0.32 -1.97 1.21
N LEU A 80 -0.28 -0.78 1.14
CA LEU A 80 0.36 0.45 1.61
C LEU A 80 0.50 0.42 3.14
N ALA A 81 -0.49 -0.12 3.85
CA ALA A 81 -0.43 -0.30 5.29
C ALA A 81 0.72 -1.24 5.70
N TYR A 82 0.91 -2.36 4.99
CA TYR A 82 2.01 -3.29 5.25
C TYR A 82 3.39 -2.68 4.95
N GLY A 83 3.51 -1.93 3.85
CA GLY A 83 4.75 -1.23 3.50
C GLY A 83 5.12 -0.14 4.51
N TYR A 84 4.13 0.67 4.91
CA TYR A 84 4.32 1.73 5.91
C TYR A 84 4.73 1.16 7.26
N GLU A 85 4.06 0.09 7.72
CA GLU A 85 4.42 -0.63 8.94
C GLU A 85 5.86 -1.16 8.90
N ALA A 86 6.27 -1.78 7.80
CA ALA A 86 7.62 -2.32 7.65
C ALA A 86 8.71 -1.24 7.70
N ILE A 87 8.49 -0.10 7.03
CA ILE A 87 9.43 1.03 7.02
C ILE A 87 9.48 1.69 8.42
N LEU A 88 8.33 1.97 9.03
CA LEU A 88 8.26 2.53 10.39
C LEU A 88 9.04 1.69 11.39
N ARG A 89 8.86 0.37 11.38
CA ARG A 89 9.56 -0.51 12.32
C ARG A 89 11.06 -0.49 12.12
N ASN A 90 11.53 -0.59 10.87
CA ASN A 90 12.94 -0.54 10.52
C ASN A 90 13.62 0.73 11.07
N GLU A 91 12.95 1.88 10.94
CA GLU A 91 13.49 3.16 11.38
C GLU A 91 13.41 3.35 12.90
N PHE A 92 12.25 3.10 13.50
CA PHE A 92 12.04 3.35 14.93
C PHE A 92 12.67 2.30 15.85
N LEU A 93 13.06 1.12 15.35
CA LEU A 93 13.66 0.07 16.16
C LEU A 93 14.91 0.54 16.92
N GLY A 94 14.89 0.60 18.25
CA GLY A 94 16.04 1.04 19.05
C GLY A 94 16.38 2.53 18.91
N GLN A 95 15.47 3.33 18.33
CA GLN A 95 15.63 4.78 18.24
C GLN A 95 14.96 5.44 19.46
N LEU A 96 15.62 6.43 20.05
CA LEU A 96 15.10 7.19 21.19
C LEU A 96 14.46 8.47 20.67
N VAL A 97 13.20 8.69 21.01
CA VAL A 97 12.45 9.90 20.66
C VAL A 97 12.35 10.77 21.91
N PRO A 98 13.19 11.82 22.04
CA PRO A 98 13.10 12.74 23.16
C PRO A 98 11.88 13.64 22.99
N CYS A 99 11.13 13.81 24.06
CA CYS A 99 9.97 14.69 24.07
C CYS A 99 10.42 16.11 24.40
N VAL A 100 10.15 17.04 23.49
CA VAL A 100 10.44 18.47 23.69
C VAL A 100 9.37 19.11 24.57
N ASN A 101 9.74 20.14 25.34
CA ASN A 101 8.92 20.76 26.40
C ASN A 101 7.45 21.07 26.03
N ASN A 102 7.13 21.34 24.75
CA ASN A 102 5.75 21.59 24.32
C ASN A 102 4.87 20.34 24.25
N ASN A 103 5.48 19.16 24.13
CA ASN A 103 4.80 17.86 24.11
C ASN A 103 4.84 17.17 25.48
N LEU A 104 5.42 17.78 26.52
CA LEU A 104 5.31 17.31 27.89
C LEU A 104 4.03 17.87 28.51
N VAL A 105 3.18 17.01 29.04
CA VAL A 105 2.02 17.43 29.83
C VAL A 105 2.09 16.76 31.20
N PRO A 106 1.89 17.51 32.30
CA PRO A 106 1.54 18.94 32.38
C PRO A 106 2.73 19.88 32.14
N ASN A 107 2.51 20.93 31.32
CA ASN A 107 3.42 22.05 31.12
C ASN A 107 2.84 23.34 31.72
N GLY A 108 3.61 24.04 32.56
CA GLY A 108 3.19 25.33 33.11
C GLY A 108 3.99 25.76 34.35
N PRO A 109 3.92 27.04 34.74
CA PRO A 109 4.59 27.54 35.95
C PRO A 109 4.05 26.80 37.19
N GLY A 110 4.93 26.15 37.94
CA GLY A 110 4.59 25.31 39.10
C GLY A 110 4.67 23.80 38.86
N TYR A 111 4.73 23.34 37.60
CA TYR A 111 4.93 21.94 37.24
C TYR A 111 6.41 21.69 36.88
N HIS A 112 7.26 21.62 37.90
CA HIS A 112 8.70 21.34 37.75
C HIS A 112 9.08 19.89 38.05
N TYR A 113 8.13 19.09 38.58
CA TYR A 113 8.36 17.70 38.96
C TYR A 113 8.31 16.81 37.73
N SER A 114 9.49 16.36 37.34
CA SER A 114 9.72 15.53 36.16
C SER A 114 9.01 14.16 36.26
N GLU A 115 8.84 13.65 37.46
CA GLU A 115 8.22 12.34 37.72
C GLU A 115 6.73 12.24 37.33
N PHE A 116 6.02 13.37 37.18
CA PHE A 116 4.60 13.40 36.80
C PHE A 116 4.34 13.88 35.37
N GLN A 117 5.39 14.13 34.60
CA GLN A 117 5.26 14.58 33.21
C GLN A 117 5.26 13.37 32.26
N ALA A 118 4.39 13.39 31.26
CA ALA A 118 4.34 12.37 30.22
C ALA A 118 4.33 13.02 28.83
N CYS A 119 4.88 12.32 27.85
CA CYS A 119 4.83 12.77 26.47
C CYS A 119 3.44 12.61 25.89
N THR A 120 2.92 13.69 25.32
CA THR A 120 1.66 13.69 24.58
C THR A 120 1.84 13.25 23.14
N GLY A 121 0.78 12.71 22.55
CA GLY A 121 0.77 12.24 21.15
C GLY A 121 1.13 10.77 20.95
N ILE A 122 1.43 10.03 22.02
CA ILE A 122 1.83 8.61 21.94
C ILE A 122 0.89 7.78 22.83
N ARG A 123 0.22 6.79 22.25
CA ARG A 123 -0.68 5.90 22.99
C ARG A 123 0.17 4.98 23.89
N GLY A 124 -0.05 5.04 25.20
CA GLY A 124 0.60 4.16 26.17
C GLY A 124 1.98 4.63 26.68
N ALA A 125 2.32 5.92 26.54
CA ALA A 125 3.54 6.47 27.14
C ALA A 125 3.51 6.34 28.69
N PRO A 126 4.58 5.79 29.32
CA PRO A 126 4.65 5.71 30.77
C PRO A 126 4.78 7.09 31.43
N VAL A 127 4.21 7.24 32.63
CA VAL A 127 4.33 8.46 33.44
C VAL A 127 5.78 8.69 33.86
N GLY A 128 6.25 9.94 33.76
CA GLY A 128 7.64 10.31 34.11
C GLY A 128 8.67 10.04 33.01
N ALA A 129 8.27 9.56 31.83
CA ALA A 129 9.20 9.31 30.73
C ALA A 129 9.34 10.52 29.80
N PHE A 130 10.54 11.12 29.82
CA PHE A 130 10.98 12.20 28.92
C PHE A 130 11.46 11.71 27.56
N VAL A 131 11.84 10.45 27.50
CA VAL A 131 12.41 9.80 26.34
C VAL A 131 11.61 8.53 26.13
N ILE A 132 11.03 8.40 24.94
CA ILE A 132 10.27 7.22 24.56
C ILE A 132 11.12 6.39 23.62
N THR A 133 11.15 5.09 23.88
CA THR A 133 11.79 4.13 22.96
C THR A 133 10.88 3.91 21.75
N GLY A 134 11.46 3.77 20.57
CA GLY A 134 10.68 3.48 19.37
C GLY A 134 9.86 2.19 19.46
N ASP A 135 10.26 1.23 20.30
CA ASP A 135 9.47 0.03 20.58
C ASP A 135 8.17 0.35 21.34
N GLN A 136 8.21 1.26 22.33
CA GLN A 136 7.01 1.75 23.00
C GLN A 136 6.11 2.54 22.04
N TYR A 137 6.71 3.32 21.13
CA TYR A 137 5.97 4.00 20.08
C TYR A 137 5.24 3.00 19.15
N LEU A 138 5.94 1.95 18.71
CA LEU A 138 5.38 0.91 17.83
C LEU A 138 4.30 0.07 18.55
N GLN A 139 4.46 -0.21 19.84
CA GLN A 139 3.44 -0.87 20.66
C GLN A 139 2.16 -0.05 20.77
N GLY A 140 2.27 1.28 20.89
CA GLY A 140 1.12 2.20 20.90
C GLY A 140 0.32 2.21 19.58
N LEU A 141 0.95 1.80 18.47
CA LEU A 141 0.33 1.61 17.16
C LEU A 141 -0.13 0.15 16.92
N SER A 142 -0.08 -0.73 17.94
CA SER A 142 -0.39 -2.17 17.83
C SER A 142 0.51 -2.93 16.85
N TYR A 143 1.73 -2.45 16.60
CA TYR A 143 2.68 -3.05 15.69
C TYR A 143 3.68 -3.95 16.44
N ASN A 144 3.44 -5.27 16.46
CA ASN A 144 4.34 -6.27 17.10
C ASN A 144 5.52 -6.80 16.23
N HIS A 145 6.71 -6.90 16.82
CA HIS A 145 8.04 -7.06 16.18
C HIS A 145 8.19 -8.22 15.16
N ALA A 146 7.54 -9.35 15.40
CA ALA A 146 7.78 -10.61 14.68
C ALA A 146 7.14 -10.69 13.27
N HIS A 147 6.75 -9.57 12.67
CA HIS A 147 5.86 -9.58 11.49
C HIS A 147 6.41 -8.89 10.24
N VAL A 148 7.57 -8.21 10.28
CA VAL A 148 8.08 -7.47 9.11
C VAL A 148 8.30 -8.39 7.91
N TRP A 149 9.08 -9.46 8.09
CA TRP A 149 9.38 -10.42 7.02
C TRP A 149 8.16 -11.25 6.59
N ARG A 150 7.24 -11.54 7.53
CA ARG A 150 5.98 -12.22 7.21
C ARG A 150 5.06 -11.33 6.36
N ASN A 151 4.91 -10.07 6.75
CA ASN A 151 4.11 -9.08 6.02
C ASN A 151 4.71 -8.83 4.63
N PHE A 152 6.04 -8.79 4.52
CA PHE A 152 6.73 -8.75 3.24
C PHE A 152 6.40 -9.96 2.36
N GLY A 153 6.47 -11.18 2.90
CA GLY A 153 6.08 -12.40 2.19
C GLY A 153 4.61 -12.39 1.73
N ILE A 154 3.71 -11.86 2.56
CA ILE A 154 2.28 -11.71 2.21
C ILE A 154 2.11 -10.75 1.02
N VAL A 155 2.82 -9.62 1.01
CA VAL A 155 2.79 -8.67 -0.12
C VAL A 155 3.29 -9.32 -1.42
N TRP A 156 4.32 -10.16 -1.34
CA TRP A 156 4.80 -10.92 -2.49
C TRP A 156 3.81 -12.00 -2.95
N ALA A 157 3.12 -12.67 -2.03
CA ALA A 157 2.07 -13.61 -2.38
C ALA A 157 0.91 -12.91 -3.14
N TRP A 158 0.49 -11.74 -2.67
CA TRP A 158 -0.50 -10.91 -3.38
C TRP A 158 0.01 -10.44 -4.75
N TRP A 159 1.30 -10.08 -4.85
CA TRP A 159 1.90 -9.72 -6.13
C TRP A 159 1.80 -10.85 -7.15
N VAL A 160 2.20 -12.08 -6.76
CA VAL A 160 2.11 -13.25 -7.63
C VAL A 160 0.65 -13.51 -8.05
N LEU A 161 -0.29 -13.40 -7.12
CA LEU A 161 -1.73 -13.55 -7.42
C LEU A 161 -2.19 -12.54 -8.48
N PHE A 162 -1.87 -11.26 -8.32
CA PHE A 162 -2.26 -10.23 -9.29
C PHE A 162 -1.60 -10.41 -10.66
N VAL A 163 -0.35 -10.89 -10.69
CA VAL A 163 0.34 -11.24 -11.94
C VAL A 163 -0.36 -12.40 -12.65
N ILE A 164 -0.67 -13.48 -11.94
CA ILE A 164 -1.40 -14.64 -12.50
C ILE A 164 -2.76 -14.20 -13.06
N LEU A 165 -3.50 -13.40 -12.29
CA LEU A 165 -4.80 -12.88 -12.72
C LEU A 165 -4.68 -12.01 -13.97
N THR A 166 -3.67 -11.14 -14.03
CA THR A 166 -3.39 -10.32 -15.22
C THR A 166 -3.08 -11.19 -16.44
N VAL A 167 -2.25 -12.23 -16.29
CA VAL A 167 -1.90 -13.14 -17.40
C VAL A 167 -3.12 -13.93 -17.86
N TYR A 168 -3.94 -14.42 -16.95
CA TYR A 168 -5.15 -15.18 -17.26
C TYR A 168 -6.16 -14.34 -18.07
N ILE A 169 -6.45 -13.13 -17.60
CA ILE A 169 -7.36 -12.20 -18.31
C ILE A 169 -6.78 -11.82 -19.68
N SER A 170 -5.49 -11.45 -19.73
CA SER A 170 -4.84 -11.06 -20.99
C SER A 170 -4.86 -12.19 -22.02
N THR A 171 -4.61 -13.43 -21.57
CA THR A 171 -4.63 -14.61 -22.44
C THR A 171 -6.04 -14.88 -22.96
N ARG A 172 -7.08 -14.73 -22.13
CA ARG A 172 -8.48 -14.85 -22.57
C ARG A 172 -8.80 -13.86 -23.68
N GLU A 173 -8.44 -12.59 -23.52
CA GLU A 173 -8.72 -11.55 -24.52
C GLU A 173 -7.96 -11.81 -25.84
N VAL A 174 -6.70 -12.25 -25.77
CA VAL A 174 -5.90 -12.59 -26.97
C VAL A 174 -6.44 -13.81 -27.68
N TRP A 175 -6.83 -14.85 -26.93
CA TRP A 175 -7.39 -16.08 -27.51
C TRP A 175 -8.75 -15.82 -28.18
N CYS A 176 -9.58 -14.96 -27.59
CA CYS A 176 -10.83 -14.50 -28.21
C CYS A 176 -10.62 -13.64 -29.46
N ARG A 177 -9.49 -12.92 -29.59
CA ARG A 177 -9.14 -12.19 -30.82
C ARG A 177 -8.64 -13.10 -31.94
N PHE A 178 -7.85 -14.13 -31.62
CA PHE A 178 -7.27 -15.04 -32.62
C PHE A 178 -8.27 -16.08 -33.12
N ARG A 179 -9.14 -16.57 -32.23
CA ARG A 179 -10.18 -17.54 -32.57
C ARG A 179 -11.47 -16.75 -32.79
N HIS A 180 -11.84 -16.56 -34.05
CA HIS A 180 -13.11 -16.00 -34.52
C HIS A 180 -14.32 -16.89 -34.11
N SER A 181 -14.41 -17.30 -32.84
CA SER A 181 -15.35 -18.30 -32.35
C SER A 181 -16.31 -17.66 -31.34
N ALA A 182 -17.59 -17.78 -31.67
CA ALA A 182 -18.75 -17.09 -31.11
C ALA A 182 -19.09 -17.39 -29.63
N ASN A 183 -18.16 -17.94 -28.84
CA ASN A 183 -18.43 -18.34 -27.46
C ASN A 183 -17.42 -17.80 -26.44
N CYS A 184 -16.79 -16.67 -26.77
CA CYS A 184 -16.20 -15.83 -25.74
C CYS A 184 -17.32 -14.99 -25.12
N GLY A 185 -17.59 -15.19 -23.83
CA GLY A 185 -18.46 -14.36 -23.01
C GLY A 185 -17.91 -12.93 -22.85
N GLY A 186 -17.78 -12.23 -23.97
CA GLY A 186 -17.26 -10.88 -24.04
C GLY A 186 -18.32 -9.89 -23.59
N LYS A 187 -17.99 -9.10 -22.58
CA LYS A 187 -18.59 -7.76 -22.45
C LYS A 187 -18.21 -7.00 -23.72
N LYS A 188 -19.17 -6.90 -24.64
CA LYS A 188 -19.08 -6.16 -25.91
C LYS A 188 -18.54 -4.76 -25.60
N ARG A 189 -17.30 -4.45 -25.99
CA ARG A 189 -16.75 -3.09 -25.87
C ARG A 189 -17.65 -2.19 -26.73
N ARG A 190 -18.35 -1.27 -26.07
CA ARG A 190 -19.27 -0.32 -26.68
C ARG A 190 -18.45 0.70 -27.48
N GLY A 191 -18.03 0.32 -28.68
CA GLY A 191 -17.14 1.12 -29.52
C GLY A 191 -16.53 0.39 -30.72
N ASP A 192 -16.67 -0.94 -30.82
CA ASP A 192 -16.34 -1.63 -32.07
C ASP A 192 -17.46 -1.36 -33.08
N VAL A 193 -17.24 -0.35 -33.93
CA VAL A 193 -18.08 -0.07 -35.09
C VAL A 193 -17.86 -1.21 -36.07
N ASP A 194 -18.85 -2.07 -36.17
CA ASP A 194 -18.94 -3.19 -37.11
C ASP A 194 -18.74 -2.66 -38.53
N LYS A 195 -17.51 -2.76 -39.06
CA LYS A 195 -17.24 -2.52 -40.48
C LYS A 195 -17.71 -3.77 -41.23
N ASN A 196 -19.02 -3.85 -41.47
CA ASN A 196 -19.57 -4.79 -42.43
C ASN A 196 -18.91 -4.56 -43.80
N PRO A 197 -18.38 -5.59 -44.48
CA PRO A 197 -18.09 -5.47 -45.90
C PRO A 197 -19.43 -5.35 -46.63
N VAL A 198 -19.65 -4.22 -47.29
CA VAL A 198 -20.75 -4.00 -48.22
C VAL A 198 -20.66 -5.10 -49.29
N ARG A 199 -21.63 -6.01 -49.30
CA ARG A 199 -21.86 -6.94 -50.41
C ARG A 199 -22.36 -6.10 -51.59
N THR A 200 -21.48 -5.81 -52.54
CA THR A 200 -21.86 -5.33 -53.86
C THR A 200 -22.47 -6.50 -54.63
N ASP A 201 -23.78 -6.64 -54.54
CA ASP A 201 -24.60 -7.24 -55.59
C ASP A 201 -24.79 -6.14 -56.66
N GLN A 202 -24.16 -6.31 -57.82
CA GLN A 202 -24.55 -5.64 -59.06
C GLN A 202 -24.37 -6.63 -60.22
N ASP A 203 -25.47 -7.33 -60.48
CA ASP A 203 -26.19 -7.40 -61.76
C ASP A 203 -25.45 -7.89 -63.02
N LEU A 204 -25.96 -9.03 -63.49
CA LEU A 204 -26.15 -9.36 -64.89
C LEU A 204 -27.48 -8.78 -65.37
#